data_AF-A0A8S2TPM7-F1
#
_entry.id   AF-A0A8S2TPM7-F1
#
_cell.length_a   1.000
_cell.length_b   1.000
_cell.length_c   1.000
_cell.angle_alpha   90.00
_cell.angle_beta   90.00
_cell.angle_gamma   90.00
#
_symmetry.space_group_name_H-M   'P 1'
#
loop_
_entity.id
_entity.type
_entity.pdbx_description
1 polymer ?
#
loop_
_entity_poly.entity_id
_entity_poly.type
_entity_poly.pdbx_seq_one_letter_code
_entity_poly.pdbx_strand_id
1 'polypeptide(L)' 'MMKDVPVAIKTLKQGAIEKTRLDFLSEASIMGQFDDENVIYLEGV' A
#
# COMPACT_ATOMS: atom_id res chain seq x y z
N MET A 1 21.72 1.87 -5.27
CA MET A 1 21.49 0.67 -4.45
C MET A 1 20.22 0.94 -3.66
N MET A 2 19.18 0.11 -3.81
CA MET A 2 18.03 0.16 -2.90
C MET A 2 18.56 0.01 -1.48
N LYS A 3 18.14 0.89 -0.57
CA LYS A 3 18.42 0.74 0.85
C LYS A 3 17.51 -0.38 1.35
N ASP A 4 18.06 -1.36 2.07
CA ASP A 4 17.28 -2.36 2.82
C ASP A 4 16.59 -1.66 3.99
N VAL A 5 15.56 -0.86 3.70
CA VAL A 5 14.74 -0.23 4.72
C VAL A 5 13.68 -1.26 5.14
N PRO A 6 13.53 -1.55 6.44
CA PRO A 6 12.44 -2.39 6.91
C PRO A 6 11.09 -1.76 6.54
N VAL A 7 10.22 -2.55 5.90
CA VAL A 7 8.88 -2.12 5.51
C VAL A 7 7.80 -2.99 6.15
N ALA A 8 6.64 -2.39 6.39
CA ALA A 8 5.43 -3.13 6.68
C ALA A 8 4.80 -3.63 5.37
N ILE A 9 4.46 -4.91 5.30
CA ILE A 9 3.81 -5.51 4.12
C ILE A 9 2.35 -5.81 4.47
N LYS A 10 1.43 -5.21 3.71
CA LYS A 10 -0.01 -5.51 3.78
C LYS A 10 -0.40 -6.35 2.56
N THR A 11 -0.98 -7.53 2.78
CA THR A 11 -1.39 -8.45 1.71
C THR A 11 -2.88 -8.70 1.69
N LEU A 12 -3.46 -8.90 0.51
CA LEU A 12 -4.81 -9.42 0.36
C LEU A 12 -4.85 -10.93 0.66
N LYS A 13 -5.88 -11.37 1.38
CA LYS A 13 -6.12 -12.80 1.60
C LYS A 13 -6.56 -13.47 0.30
N GLN A 14 -6.15 -14.73 0.12
CA GLN A 14 -6.65 -15.56 -0.97
C GLN A 14 -8.18 -15.69 -0.86
N GLY A 15 -8.87 -15.60 -2.00
CA GLY A 15 -10.33 -15.65 -2.04
C GLY A 15 -11.03 -14.35 -1.60
N ALA A 16 -10.31 -13.23 -1.44
CA ALA A 16 -10.93 -11.93 -1.22
C ALA A 16 -11.99 -11.63 -2.28
N ILE A 17 -13.15 -11.14 -1.85
CA ILE A 17 -14.22 -10.74 -2.76
C ILE A 17 -13.80 -9.50 -3.55
N GLU A 18 -14.44 -9.27 -4.70
CA GLU A 18 -14.10 -8.19 -5.62
C GLU A 18 -14.05 -6.82 -4.92
N LYS A 19 -15.07 -6.51 -4.11
CA LYS A 19 -15.10 -5.26 -3.33
C LYS A 19 -13.85 -5.07 -2.48
N THR A 20 -13.41 -6.10 -1.77
CA THR A 20 -12.19 -6.02 -0.92
C THR A 20 -10.93 -5.80 -1.76
N ARG A 21 -10.85 -6.37 -2.97
CA ARG A 21 -9.73 -6.12 -3.88
C ARG A 21 -9.71 -4.67 -4.36
N LEU A 22 -10.88 -4.15 -4.74
CA LEU A 22 -11.02 -2.76 -5.19
C LEU A 22 -10.69 -1.78 -4.06
N ASP A 23 -11.22 -2.00 -2.86
CA ASP A 23 -10.95 -1.17 -1.69
C ASP A 23 -9.43 -1.16 -1.38
N PHE A 24 -8.75 -2.31 -1.43
CA PHE A 24 -7.30 -2.42 -1.23
C PHE A 24 -6.47 -1.65 -2.27
N LEU A 25 -6.82 -1.76 -3.56
CA LEU A 25 -6.14 -1.01 -4.62
C LEU A 25 -6.41 0.49 -4.52
N SER A 26 -7.61 0.87 -4.10
CA SER A 26 -7.99 2.27 -3.92
C SER A 26 -7.23 2.90 -2.76
N GLU A 27 -7.03 2.18 -1.64
CA GLU A 27 -6.17 2.61 -0.54
C GLU A 27 -4.74 2.88 -1.02
N ALA A 28 -4.14 1.93 -1.76
CA ALA A 28 -2.78 2.08 -2.28
C ALA A 28 -2.66 3.27 -3.26
N SER A 29 -3.66 3.45 -4.13
CA SER A 29 -3.72 4.60 -5.05
C SER A 29 -3.79 5.94 -4.32
N ILE A 30 -4.57 6.02 -3.23
CA ILE A 30 -4.66 7.23 -2.40
C ILE A 30 -3.34 7.48 -1.68
N MET A 31 -2.73 6.46 -1.07
CA MET A 31 -1.45 6.62 -0.37
C MET A 31 -0.33 7.09 -1.30
N GLY A 32 -0.26 6.57 -2.53
CA GLY A 32 0.76 6.96 -3.51
C GLY A 32 0.63 8.39 -4.04
N GLN A 33 -0.42 9.12 -3.67
CA GLN A 33 -0.59 10.54 -4.02
C GLN A 33 0.03 11.50 -3.00
N PHE A 34 0.43 11.00 -1.82
CA PHE A 34 0.99 11.83 -0.76
C PHE A 34 2.51 11.65 -0.65
N ASP A 35 3.20 12.78 -0.45
CA ASP A 35 4.59 12.87 -0.01
C ASP A 35 4.63 13.96 1.08
N ASP A 36 4.25 13.56 2.29
CA ASP A 36 4.07 14.45 3.45
C ASP A 36 4.63 13.78 4.72
N GLU A 37 5.24 14.57 5.60
CA GLU A 37 5.90 14.08 6.82
C GLU A 37 4.94 13.36 7.80
N ASN A 38 3.64 13.65 7.72
CA ASN A 38 2.61 13.08 8.59
C ASN A 38 1.82 11.94 7.92
N VAL A 39 2.23 11.54 6.71
CA VAL A 39 1.60 10.43 5.97
C VAL A 39 2.61 9.28 5.85
N ILE A 40 2.14 8.06 6.11
CA ILE A 40 2.99 6.87 5.94
C ILE A 40 3.31 6.70 4.45
N TYR A 41 4.59 6.69 4.12
CA TYR A 41 5.06 6.51 2.75
C TYR A 41 4.73 5.12 2.20
N LEU A 42 4.21 5.10 0.98
CA LEU A 42 3.99 3.86 0.22
C LEU A 42 5.23 3.55 -0.61
N GLU A 43 6.05 2.61 -0.14
CA GLU A 43 7.29 2.19 -0.84
C GLU A 43 7.00 1.51 -2.19
N GLY A 44 5.89 0.76 -2.29
CA GLY A 44 5.52 0.06 -3.52
C GLY A 44 4.20 -0.71 -3.42
N VAL A 45 3.71 -1.16 -4.58
CA VAL A 45 2.48 -1.97 -4.75
C VAL A 45 2.80 -3.23 -5.54
#